data_AF-A0ABD5CP40-F1
#
_entry.id   AF-A0ABD5CP40-F1
#
_cell.length_a   1.000
_cell.length_b   1.000
_cell.length_c   1.000
_cell.angle_alpha   90.00
_cell.angle_beta   90.00
_cell.angle_gamma   90.00
#
_symmetry.space_group_name_H-M   'P 1'
#
loop_
_entity.id
_entity.type
_entity.pdbx_description
1 polymer ?
#
loop_
_entity_poly.entity_id
_entity_poly.type
_entity_poly.pdbx_seq_one_letter_code
_entity_poly.pdbx_strand_id
1 'polypeptide(L)'
;MSTTHSPETTRRRVTALQLTIGRRERLERRLQAALIAARAAHAEALAQRDAQLARTEAEREQLRGFHARIAQMMTGGSAVRLAELNATMRYADVVAVRVQQMEGELATLESALRGRADELAAATRALALNRSRIDLCGERIAHLHIELDRQATDAEDDEAEETALARLRPPIGIHGRAL
;
A
#
# COMPACT_ATOMS: atom_id res chain seq x y z
N MET A 1 38.86 6.90 3.41
CA MET A 1 39.49 6.56 2.11
C MET A 1 38.42 6.69 1.03
N SER A 2 38.36 7.82 0.35
CA SER A 2 37.40 8.04 -0.74
C SER A 2 37.98 7.40 -2.00
N THR A 3 37.39 6.31 -2.46
CA THR A 3 37.65 5.78 -3.80
C THR A 3 37.05 6.77 -4.79
N THR A 4 37.87 7.65 -5.35
CA THR A 4 37.47 8.53 -6.46
C THR A 4 37.15 7.64 -7.66
N HIS A 5 35.86 7.47 -7.93
CA HIS A 5 35.40 6.72 -9.10
C HIS A 5 35.56 7.62 -10.33
N SER A 6 36.05 7.04 -11.43
CA SER A 6 36.13 7.75 -12.72
C SER A 6 34.77 8.37 -13.10
N PRO A 7 34.73 9.58 -13.69
CA PRO A 7 33.49 10.24 -14.11
C PRO A 7 32.64 9.37 -15.04
N GLU A 8 33.27 8.53 -15.85
CA GLU A 8 32.56 7.57 -16.70
C GLU A 8 31.80 6.52 -15.88
N THR A 9 32.43 5.98 -14.82
CA THR A 9 31.79 5.04 -13.90
C THR A 9 30.62 5.69 -13.16
N THR A 10 30.77 6.95 -12.74
CA THR A 10 29.71 7.73 -12.09
C THR A 10 28.53 7.98 -13.04
N ARG A 11 28.77 8.35 -14.30
CA ARG A 11 27.72 8.49 -15.33
C ARG A 11 26.98 7.16 -15.58
N ARG A 12 27.70 6.04 -15.68
CA ARG A 12 27.09 4.70 -15.84
C ARG A 12 26.17 4.35 -14.66
N ARG A 13 26.57 4.71 -13.42
CA ARG A 13 25.74 4.51 -12.21
C ARG A 13 24.47 5.35 -12.24
N VAL A 14 24.55 6.62 -12.66
CA VAL A 14 23.39 7.49 -12.85
C VAL A 14 22.41 6.85 -13.84
N THR A 15 22.86 6.43 -15.01
CA THR A 15 21.99 5.78 -16.02
C THR A 15 21.32 4.52 -15.47
N ALA A 16 22.05 3.68 -14.73
CA ALA A 16 21.49 2.49 -14.11
C ALA A 16 20.40 2.81 -13.06
N LEU A 17 20.59 3.86 -12.27
CA LEU A 17 19.59 4.33 -11.31
C LEU A 17 18.35 4.91 -12.01
N GLN A 18 18.53 5.69 -13.09
CA GLN A 18 17.41 6.21 -13.90
C GLN A 18 16.57 5.08 -14.50
N LEU A 19 17.21 4.03 -15.03
CA LEU A 19 16.50 2.83 -15.50
C LEU A 19 15.73 2.13 -14.37
N THR A 20 16.28 2.12 -13.16
CA THR A 20 15.63 1.56 -11.97
C THR A 20 14.40 2.38 -11.58
N ILE A 21 14.48 3.71 -11.58
CA ILE A 21 13.34 4.61 -11.36
C ILE A 21 12.24 4.33 -12.40
N GLY A 22 12.57 4.30 -13.69
CA GLY A 22 11.57 4.04 -14.73
C GLY A 22 10.88 2.66 -14.59
N ARG A 23 11.58 1.64 -14.09
CA ARG A 23 10.96 0.34 -13.74
C ARG A 23 10.04 0.46 -12.53
N ARG A 24 10.43 1.24 -11.52
CA ARG A 24 9.65 1.45 -10.30
C ARG A 24 8.40 2.28 -10.55
N GLU A 25 8.45 3.30 -11.38
CA GLU A 25 7.27 4.08 -11.81
C GLU A 25 6.23 3.21 -12.54
N ARG A 26 6.68 2.30 -13.42
CA ARG A 26 5.77 1.31 -14.05
C ARG A 26 5.13 0.39 -13.01
N LEU A 27 5.90 -0.04 -12.01
CA LEU A 27 5.37 -0.81 -10.89
C LEU A 27 4.41 0.03 -10.03
N GLU A 28 4.68 1.32 -9.83
CA GLU A 28 3.82 2.22 -9.07
C GLU A 28 2.42 2.29 -9.69
N ARG A 29 2.31 2.42 -11.02
CA ARG A 29 1.00 2.41 -11.72
C ARG A 29 0.22 1.12 -11.44
N ARG A 30 0.90 -0.03 -11.41
CA ARG A 30 0.28 -1.32 -11.07
C ARG A 30 -0.15 -1.38 -9.61
N LEU A 31 0.67 -0.85 -8.70
CA LEU A 31 0.34 -0.78 -7.26
C LEU A 31 -0.82 0.17 -6.99
N GLN A 32 -0.92 1.28 -7.72
CA GLN A 32 -2.06 2.20 -7.64
C GLN A 32 -3.35 1.52 -8.10
N ALA A 33 -3.31 0.81 -9.24
CA ALA A 33 -4.46 0.02 -9.70
C ALA A 33 -4.86 -1.05 -8.68
N ALA A 34 -3.90 -1.77 -8.11
CA ALA A 34 -4.14 -2.75 -7.06
C ALA A 34 -4.75 -2.13 -5.79
N LEU A 35 -4.28 -0.94 -5.38
CA LEU A 35 -4.85 -0.22 -4.24
C LEU A 35 -6.29 0.20 -4.48
N ILE A 36 -6.62 0.68 -5.68
CA ILE A 36 -7.99 1.03 -6.06
C ILE A 36 -8.89 -0.22 -6.02
N ALA A 37 -8.43 -1.33 -6.60
CA ALA A 37 -9.16 -2.60 -6.57
C ALA A 37 -9.38 -3.10 -5.13
N ALA A 38 -8.36 -3.03 -4.27
CA ALA A 38 -8.46 -3.43 -2.86
C ALA A 38 -9.45 -2.55 -2.08
N ARG A 39 -9.48 -1.23 -2.35
CA ARG A 39 -10.47 -0.32 -1.76
C ARG A 39 -11.89 -0.67 -2.17
N ALA A 40 -12.10 -0.94 -3.45
CA ALA A 40 -13.41 -1.35 -3.97
C ALA A 40 -13.87 -2.67 -3.33
N ALA A 41 -13.00 -3.69 -3.29
CA ALA A 41 -13.30 -4.98 -2.68
C ALA A 41 -13.60 -4.86 -1.17
N HIS A 42 -12.87 -4.03 -0.44
CA HIS A 42 -13.16 -3.76 0.97
C HIS A 42 -14.52 -3.06 1.16
N ALA A 43 -14.84 -2.06 0.34
CA ALA A 43 -16.11 -1.37 0.39
C ALA A 43 -17.30 -2.30 0.07
N GLU A 44 -17.14 -3.19 -0.92
CA GLU A 44 -18.14 -4.20 -1.26
C GLU A 44 -18.34 -5.19 -0.10
N ALA A 45 -17.26 -5.73 0.46
CA ALA A 45 -17.34 -6.63 1.61
C ALA A 45 -18.00 -5.97 2.82
N LEU A 46 -17.72 -4.69 3.06
CA LEU A 46 -18.35 -3.92 4.13
C LEU A 46 -19.87 -3.80 3.90
N ALA A 47 -20.28 -3.43 2.68
CA ALA A 47 -21.69 -3.31 2.33
C ALA A 47 -22.44 -4.65 2.43
N GLN A 48 -21.83 -5.76 2.01
CA GLN A 48 -22.40 -7.10 2.16
C GLN A 48 -22.58 -7.47 3.64
N ARG A 49 -21.58 -7.20 4.48
CA ARG A 49 -21.64 -7.44 5.93
C ARG A 49 -22.74 -6.60 6.59
N ASP A 50 -22.83 -5.31 6.27
CA ASP A 50 -23.84 -4.41 6.81
C ASP A 50 -25.27 -4.83 6.38
N ALA A 51 -25.44 -5.23 5.13
CA ALA A 51 -26.73 -5.72 4.63
C ALA A 51 -27.15 -7.03 5.33
N GLN A 52 -26.22 -7.96 5.55
CA GLN A 52 -26.51 -9.19 6.29
C GLN A 52 -26.82 -8.90 7.76
N LEU A 53 -26.05 -8.01 8.42
CA LEU A 53 -26.28 -7.63 9.80
C LEU A 53 -27.70 -7.07 9.99
N ALA A 54 -28.14 -6.16 9.13
CA ALA A 54 -29.49 -5.60 9.20
C ALA A 54 -30.58 -6.67 9.07
N ARG A 55 -30.39 -7.65 8.17
CA ARG A 55 -31.32 -8.79 8.02
C ARG A 55 -31.34 -9.67 9.26
N THR A 56 -30.17 -9.99 9.81
CA THR A 56 -30.04 -10.81 11.02
C THR A 56 -30.67 -10.11 12.23
N GLU A 57 -30.51 -8.80 12.36
CA GLU A 57 -31.11 -8.01 13.43
C GLU A 57 -32.65 -8.01 13.36
N ALA A 58 -33.22 -7.89 12.15
CA ALA A 58 -34.66 -7.96 11.96
C ALA A 58 -35.23 -9.34 12.37
N GLU A 59 -34.58 -10.43 11.98
CA GLU A 59 -34.99 -11.80 12.35
C GLU A 59 -34.80 -12.07 13.87
N ARG A 60 -33.72 -11.53 14.47
CA ARG A 60 -33.54 -11.56 15.94
C ARG A 60 -34.67 -10.84 16.67
N GLU A 61 -35.09 -9.68 16.18
CA GLU A 61 -36.20 -8.94 16.77
C GLU A 61 -37.52 -9.70 16.64
N GLN A 62 -37.77 -10.32 15.48
CA GLN A 62 -38.93 -11.18 15.29
C GLN A 62 -38.95 -12.35 16.30
N LEU A 63 -37.80 -12.99 16.52
CA LEU A 63 -37.67 -14.06 17.52
C LEU A 63 -37.96 -13.58 18.94
N ARG A 64 -37.43 -12.40 19.33
CA ARG A 64 -37.74 -11.78 20.63
C ARG A 64 -39.24 -11.53 20.78
N GLY A 65 -39.90 -11.06 19.70
CA GLY A 65 -41.35 -10.88 19.66
C GLY A 65 -42.13 -12.18 19.92
N PHE A 66 -41.71 -13.30 19.33
CA PHE A 66 -42.29 -14.61 19.60
C PHE A 66 -42.10 -15.04 21.06
N HIS A 67 -40.89 -14.89 21.60
CA HIS A 67 -40.62 -15.21 23.01
C HIS A 67 -41.45 -14.36 23.97
N ALA A 68 -41.61 -13.07 23.70
CA ALA A 68 -42.46 -12.18 24.50
C ALA A 68 -43.93 -12.61 24.46
N ARG A 69 -44.45 -12.98 23.27
CA ARG A 69 -45.82 -13.50 23.12
C ARG A 69 -46.03 -14.81 23.87
N ILE A 70 -45.07 -15.73 23.78
CA ILE A 70 -45.11 -17.01 24.53
C ILE A 70 -45.15 -16.73 26.03
N ALA A 71 -44.29 -15.83 26.53
CA ALA A 71 -44.26 -15.46 27.94
C ALA A 71 -45.62 -14.90 28.41
N GLN A 72 -46.24 -14.01 27.63
CA GLN A 72 -47.58 -13.46 27.94
C GLN A 72 -48.68 -14.53 27.99
N MET A 73 -48.61 -15.52 27.08
CA MET A 73 -49.56 -16.64 27.08
C MET A 73 -49.38 -17.54 28.32
N MET A 74 -48.15 -17.71 28.79
CA MET A 74 -47.83 -18.57 29.94
C MET A 74 -48.12 -17.92 31.30
N THR A 75 -48.11 -16.58 31.41
CA THR A 75 -48.34 -15.86 32.67
C THR A 75 -49.80 -15.44 32.90
N GLY A 76 -50.74 -15.92 32.07
CA GLY A 76 -52.18 -15.69 32.24
C GLY A 76 -52.68 -14.32 31.77
N GLY A 77 -51.90 -13.60 30.96
CA GLY A 77 -52.26 -12.28 30.42
C GLY A 77 -53.32 -12.31 29.31
N SER A 78 -53.75 -13.49 28.84
CA SER A 78 -54.81 -13.66 27.84
C SER A 78 -55.49 -15.04 27.97
N ALA A 79 -56.70 -15.20 27.42
CA ALA A 79 -57.33 -16.52 27.30
C ALA A 79 -56.67 -17.31 26.16
N VAL A 80 -55.79 -18.26 26.50
CA VAL A 80 -54.95 -18.98 25.54
C VAL A 80 -55.59 -20.30 25.13
N ARG A 81 -55.64 -20.57 23.82
CA ARG A 81 -55.89 -21.93 23.30
C ARG A 81 -54.56 -22.65 23.19
N LEU A 82 -54.47 -23.87 23.73
CA LEU A 82 -53.25 -24.70 23.67
C LEU A 82 -52.68 -24.86 22.25
N ALA A 83 -53.54 -24.92 21.23
CA ALA A 83 -53.14 -24.98 19.83
C ALA A 83 -52.36 -23.74 19.36
N GLU A 84 -52.74 -22.55 19.83
CA GLU A 84 -52.10 -21.28 19.47
C GLU A 84 -50.72 -21.13 20.13
N LEU A 85 -50.61 -21.55 21.39
CA LEU A 85 -49.33 -21.62 22.10
C LEU A 85 -48.37 -22.56 21.37
N ASN A 86 -48.81 -23.80 21.07
CA ASN A 86 -47.98 -24.78 20.36
C ASN A 86 -47.57 -24.31 18.96
N ALA A 87 -48.46 -23.65 18.23
CA ALA A 87 -48.11 -23.06 16.93
C ALA A 87 -47.03 -21.99 17.08
N THR A 88 -47.19 -21.08 18.04
CA THR A 88 -46.22 -20.00 18.30
C THR A 88 -44.84 -20.54 18.69
N MET A 89 -44.78 -21.56 19.55
CA MET A 89 -43.53 -22.21 19.93
C MET A 89 -42.82 -22.85 18.73
N ARG A 90 -43.55 -23.62 17.89
CA ARG A 90 -42.97 -24.23 16.69
C ARG A 90 -42.42 -23.20 15.71
N TYR A 91 -43.12 -22.08 15.52
CA TYR A 91 -42.62 -21.00 14.67
C TYR A 91 -41.40 -20.30 15.28
N ALA A 92 -41.36 -20.12 16.59
CA ALA A 92 -40.18 -19.58 17.29
C ALA A 92 -38.95 -20.47 17.07
N ASP A 93 -39.09 -21.80 17.17
CA ASP A 93 -37.99 -22.75 16.92
C ASP A 93 -37.45 -22.63 15.48
N VAL A 94 -38.35 -22.53 14.50
CA VAL A 94 -37.97 -22.35 13.08
C VAL A 94 -37.18 -21.06 12.87
N VAL A 95 -37.64 -19.95 13.47
CA VAL A 95 -36.95 -18.66 13.38
C VAL A 95 -35.62 -18.70 14.13
N ALA A 96 -35.54 -19.38 15.28
CA ALA A 96 -34.29 -19.54 16.02
C ALA A 96 -33.20 -20.25 15.20
N VAL A 97 -33.56 -21.33 14.49
CA VAL A 97 -32.63 -22.02 13.58
C VAL A 97 -32.17 -21.09 12.45
N ARG A 98 -33.09 -20.32 11.86
CA ARG A 98 -32.75 -19.35 10.81
C ARG A 98 -31.79 -18.27 11.32
N VAL A 99 -32.06 -17.70 12.49
CA VAL A 99 -31.18 -16.69 13.12
C VAL A 99 -29.78 -17.27 13.32
N GLN A 100 -29.66 -18.50 13.84
CA GLN A 100 -28.37 -19.16 14.03
C GLN A 100 -27.61 -19.34 12.70
N GLN A 101 -28.30 -19.73 11.62
CA GLN A 101 -27.69 -19.82 10.30
C GLN A 101 -27.19 -18.46 9.81
N MET A 102 -28.02 -17.42 9.93
CA MET A 102 -27.66 -16.06 9.50
C MET A 102 -26.51 -15.46 10.31
N GLU A 103 -26.38 -15.84 11.58
CA GLU A 103 -25.23 -15.49 12.42
C GLU A 103 -23.94 -16.17 11.94
N GLY A 104 -24.00 -17.42 11.51
CA GLY A 104 -22.86 -18.10 10.88
C GLY A 104 -22.44 -17.45 9.55
N GLU A 105 -23.42 -17.06 8.73
CA GLU A 105 -23.18 -16.30 7.50
C GLU A 105 -22.53 -14.93 7.80
N LEU A 106 -23.04 -14.22 8.82
CA LEU A 106 -22.46 -12.95 9.26
C LEU A 106 -21.01 -13.11 9.73
N ALA A 107 -20.72 -14.13 10.55
CA ALA A 107 -19.36 -14.42 11.00
C ALA A 107 -18.41 -14.71 9.82
N THR A 108 -18.90 -15.40 8.79
CA THR A 108 -18.15 -15.65 7.56
C THR A 108 -17.84 -14.34 6.82
N LEU A 109 -18.84 -13.45 6.68
CA LEU A 109 -18.65 -12.14 6.05
C LEU A 109 -17.71 -11.23 6.86
N GLU A 110 -17.76 -11.27 8.19
CA GLU A 110 -16.83 -10.53 9.05
C GLU A 110 -15.39 -11.02 8.89
N SER A 111 -15.18 -12.33 8.79
CA SER A 111 -13.87 -12.91 8.50
C SER A 111 -13.36 -12.46 7.13
N ALA A 112 -14.21 -12.49 6.10
CA ALA A 112 -13.87 -12.01 4.76
C ALA A 112 -13.54 -10.50 4.76
N LEU A 113 -14.30 -9.68 5.48
CA LEU A 113 -14.05 -8.24 5.62
C LEU A 113 -12.68 -7.98 6.25
N ARG A 114 -12.30 -8.71 7.30
CA ARG A 114 -10.95 -8.62 7.89
C ARG A 114 -9.87 -8.97 6.86
N GLY A 115 -10.07 -10.04 6.09
CA GLY A 115 -9.16 -10.40 5.00
C GLY A 115 -8.99 -9.28 3.97
N ARG A 116 -10.09 -8.63 3.55
CA ARG A 116 -10.03 -7.47 2.63
C ARG A 116 -9.35 -6.24 3.25
N ALA A 117 -9.52 -6.01 4.54
CA ALA A 117 -8.82 -4.94 5.25
C ALA A 117 -7.29 -5.19 5.28
N ASP A 118 -6.88 -6.44 5.51
CA ASP A 118 -5.46 -6.83 5.47
C ASP A 118 -4.85 -6.66 4.07
N GLU A 119 -5.57 -7.06 3.03
CA GLU A 119 -5.17 -6.85 1.63
C GLU A 119 -5.02 -5.36 1.30
N LEU A 120 -5.99 -4.52 1.72
CA LEU A 120 -5.93 -3.07 1.55
C LEU A 120 -4.73 -2.45 2.27
N ALA A 121 -4.46 -2.89 3.51
CA ALA A 121 -3.31 -2.44 4.27
C ALA A 121 -1.99 -2.87 3.59
N ALA A 122 -1.92 -4.10 3.07
CA ALA A 122 -0.77 -4.60 2.33
C ALA A 122 -0.52 -3.81 1.04
N ALA A 123 -1.56 -3.52 0.25
CA ALA A 123 -1.45 -2.70 -0.97
C ALA A 123 -0.96 -1.28 -0.65
N THR A 124 -1.48 -0.68 0.43
CA THR A 124 -1.06 0.66 0.89
C THR A 124 0.42 0.67 1.27
N ARG A 125 0.87 -0.31 2.06
CA ARG A 125 2.30 -0.46 2.42
C ARG A 125 3.18 -0.68 1.19
N ALA A 126 2.76 -1.52 0.26
CA ALA A 126 3.53 -1.80 -0.96
C ALA A 126 3.75 -0.53 -1.81
N LEU A 127 2.71 0.30 -1.94
CA LEU A 127 2.80 1.58 -2.63
C LEU A 127 3.76 2.55 -1.93
N ALA A 128 3.63 2.70 -0.60
CA ALA A 128 4.50 3.55 0.19
C ALA A 128 5.98 3.13 0.09
N LEU A 129 6.26 1.83 0.22
CA LEU A 129 7.61 1.28 0.07
C LEU A 129 8.18 1.47 -1.33
N ASN A 130 7.35 1.42 -2.37
CA ASN A 130 7.80 1.69 -3.73
C ASN A 130 8.21 3.16 -3.91
N ARG A 131 7.38 4.09 -3.43
CA ARG A 131 7.65 5.53 -3.47
C ARG A 131 8.94 5.89 -2.75
N SER A 132 9.11 5.42 -1.51
CA SER A 132 10.35 5.63 -0.75
C SER A 132 11.59 5.12 -1.50
N ARG A 133 11.49 4.01 -2.24
CA ARG A 133 12.61 3.51 -3.06
C ARG A 133 12.89 4.38 -4.28
N ILE A 134 11.87 4.98 -4.89
CA ILE A 134 12.04 5.95 -5.98
C ILE A 134 12.76 7.19 -5.43
N ASP A 135 12.30 7.71 -4.30
CA ASP A 135 12.89 8.89 -3.65
C ASP A 135 14.38 8.67 -3.33
N LEU A 136 14.72 7.54 -2.71
CA LEU A 136 16.12 7.17 -2.44
C LEU A 136 16.99 7.07 -3.70
N CYS A 137 16.44 6.55 -4.80
CA CYS A 137 17.16 6.53 -6.07
C CYS A 137 17.36 7.94 -6.63
N GLY A 138 16.35 8.81 -6.50
CA GLY A 138 16.42 10.21 -6.91
C GLY A 138 17.46 11.00 -6.13
N GLU A 139 17.47 10.88 -4.80
CA GLU A 139 18.48 11.46 -3.91
C GLU A 139 19.88 11.00 -4.28
N ARG A 140 20.04 9.70 -4.57
CA ARG A 140 21.34 9.14 -4.97
C ARG A 140 21.82 9.69 -6.31
N ILE A 141 20.92 9.86 -7.29
CA ILE A 141 21.25 10.49 -8.57
C ILE A 141 21.69 11.94 -8.36
N ALA A 142 20.97 12.71 -7.55
CA ALA A 142 21.32 14.10 -7.26
C ALA A 142 22.73 14.21 -6.65
N HIS A 143 23.08 13.32 -5.70
CA HIS A 143 24.43 13.26 -5.14
C HIS A 143 25.50 12.95 -6.20
N LEU A 144 25.24 12.00 -7.10
CA LEU A 144 26.18 11.63 -8.16
C LEU A 144 26.37 12.75 -9.18
N HIS A 145 25.34 13.57 -9.46
CA HIS A 145 25.50 14.76 -10.29
C HIS A 145 26.40 15.80 -9.62
N ILE A 146 26.22 16.06 -8.33
CA ILE A 146 27.11 16.96 -7.57
C ILE A 146 28.56 16.47 -7.61
N GLU A 147 28.79 15.16 -7.50
CA GLU A 147 30.13 14.56 -7.64
C GLU A 147 30.71 14.78 -9.05
N LEU A 148 29.90 14.61 -10.10
CA LEU A 148 30.34 14.85 -11.48
C LEU A 148 30.68 16.32 -11.75
N ASP A 149 29.88 17.24 -11.21
CA ASP A 149 30.11 18.68 -11.36
C ASP A 149 31.41 19.08 -10.66
N ARG A 150 31.66 18.56 -9.45
CA ARG A 150 32.95 18.77 -8.74
C ARG A 150 34.13 18.23 -9.54
N GLN A 151 34.02 17.02 -10.07
CA GLN A 151 35.07 16.42 -10.90
C GLN A 151 35.35 17.23 -12.18
N ALA A 152 34.33 17.88 -12.75
CA ALA A 152 34.49 18.75 -13.91
C ALA A 152 35.23 20.04 -13.52
N THR A 153 34.83 20.69 -12.42
CA THR A 153 35.50 21.88 -11.89
C THR A 153 36.97 21.59 -11.53
N ASP A 154 37.24 20.50 -10.83
CA ASP A 154 38.62 20.11 -10.48
C ASP A 154 39.49 19.93 -11.73
N ALA A 155 38.94 19.32 -12.79
CA ALA A 155 39.65 19.14 -14.06
C ALA A 155 39.90 20.45 -14.83
N GLU A 156 38.95 21.39 -14.78
CA GLU A 156 39.10 22.73 -15.37
C GLU A 156 40.17 23.54 -14.64
N ASP A 157 40.21 23.46 -13.31
CA ASP A 157 41.22 24.11 -12.48
C ASP A 157 42.62 23.55 -12.77
N ASP A 158 42.77 22.22 -12.81
CA ASP A 158 44.03 21.56 -13.18
C ASP A 158 44.54 21.99 -14.57
N GLU A 159 43.65 22.06 -15.57
CA GLU A 159 43.99 22.51 -16.93
C GLU A 159 44.39 24.00 -16.98
N ALA A 160 43.72 24.84 -16.18
CA ALA A 160 44.06 26.25 -16.05
C ALA A 160 45.44 26.47 -15.40
N GLU A 161 45.75 25.70 -14.34
CA GLU A 161 47.06 25.70 -13.70
C GLU A 161 48.16 25.25 -14.66
N GLU A 162 47.96 24.14 -15.39
CA GLU A 162 48.94 23.65 -16.37
C GLU A 162 49.19 24.68 -17.48
N THR A 163 48.13 25.33 -17.97
CA THR A 163 48.22 26.40 -18.97
C THR A 163 48.98 27.61 -18.43
N ALA A 164 48.75 28.00 -17.18
CA ALA A 164 49.47 29.10 -16.53
C ALA A 164 50.97 28.77 -16.36
N LEU A 165 51.29 27.55 -15.93
CA LEU A 165 52.67 27.06 -15.81
C LEU A 165 53.38 26.99 -17.16
N ALA A 166 52.69 26.54 -18.22
CA ALA A 166 53.24 26.49 -19.57
C ALA A 166 53.63 27.87 -20.11
N ARG A 167 52.89 28.93 -19.77
CA ARG A 167 53.20 30.33 -20.13
C ARG A 167 54.40 30.90 -19.37
N LEU A 168 54.64 30.43 -18.16
CA LEU A 168 55.79 30.84 -17.33
C LEU A 168 57.07 30.07 -17.68
N ARG A 169 56.99 28.98 -18.45
CA ARG A 169 58.14 28.20 -18.88
C ARG A 169 58.89 28.96 -19.99
N PRO A 170 60.15 29.40 -19.78
CA PRO A 170 60.91 30.05 -20.84
C PRO A 170 61.13 29.08 -22.01
N PRO A 171 61.18 29.57 -23.26
CA PRO A 171 61.46 28.71 -24.41
C PRO A 171 62.82 28.06 -24.18
N ILE A 172 62.89 26.73 -24.30
CA ILE A 172 64.16 26.00 -24.35
C ILE A 172 64.81 26.40 -25.68
N GLY A 173 65.52 27.53 -25.65
CA GLY A 173 66.35 27.97 -26.76
C GLY A 173 67.40 26.92 -26.98
N ILE A 174 67.26 26.16 -28.07
CA ILE A 174 68.32 25.36 -28.67
C ILE A 174 69.48 26.33 -28.94
N HIS A 175 70.40 26.45 -27.98
CA HIS A 175 71.66 27.14 -28.21
C HIS A 175 72.48 26.21 -29.08
N GLY A 176 72.32 26.40 -30.39
CA GLY A 176 73.24 25.91 -31.41
C GLY A 176 74.65 26.31 -31.00
N ARG A 177 75.45 25.30 -30.72
CA ARG A 177 76.89 25.37 -30.49
C ARG A 177 77.52 25.88 -31.79
N ALA A 178 77.81 27.18 -31.85
CA ALA A 178 78.69 27.74 -32.87
C ALA A 178 80.14 27.53 -32.40
N LEU A 179 80.83 26.73 -33.21
CA LEU A 179 82.29 26.57 -33.42
C LEU A 179 83.24 27.15 -32.37
#